data_AF-A0A354XGI5-F1
#
_entry.id   AF-A0A354XGI5-F1
#
_cell.length_a   1.000
_cell.length_b   1.000
_cell.length_c   1.000
_cell.angle_alpha   90.00
_cell.angle_beta   90.00
_cell.angle_gamma   90.00
#
_symmetry.space_group_name_H-M   'P 1'
#
loop_
_entity.id
_entity.type
_entity.pdbx_description
1 polymer ?
#
loop_
_entity_poly.entity_id
_entity_poly.type
_entity_poly.pdbx_seq_one_letter_code
_entity_poly.pdbx_strand_id
1 'polypeptide(L)' 'MSDQATPTILTRILARKDQEVAERQQAVSEADLLALAEKQSAPRGFIEALNQRIAAGDAAVIAEVKKAS' A
#
# COMPACT_ATOMS: atom_id res chain seq x y z
N MET A 1 25.34 14.69 7.64
CA MET A 1 24.36 14.16 6.68
C MET A 1 24.64 12.67 6.56
N SER A 2 24.06 11.85 7.43
CA SER A 2 24.31 10.41 7.40
C SER A 2 23.47 9.81 6.29
N ASP A 3 24.14 9.46 5.19
CA ASP A 3 23.61 8.67 4.09
C ASP A 3 23.32 7.26 4.62
N GLN A 4 22.11 7.07 5.16
CA GLN A 4 21.66 5.77 5.65
C GLN A 4 21.36 4.91 4.41
N ALA A 5 22.35 4.14 3.98
CA ALA A 5 22.18 3.13 2.94
C ALA A 5 20.94 2.27 3.24
N THR A 6 20.08 2.09 2.24
CA THR A 6 18.87 1.27 2.34
C THR A 6 19.20 -0.08 3.00
N PRO A 7 18.54 -0.42 4.12
CA PRO A 7 18.72 -1.71 4.79
C PRO A 7 18.67 -2.88 3.80
N THR A 8 19.57 -3.85 3.96
CA THR A 8 19.78 -4.94 2.97
C THR A 8 18.51 -5.76 2.68
N ILE A 9 17.58 -5.86 3.65
CA ILE A 9 16.28 -6.49 3.43
C ILE A 9 15.36 -5.66 2.51
N LEU A 10 15.35 -4.33 2.66
CA LEU A 10 14.55 -3.45 1.82
C LEU A 10 15.05 -3.47 0.37
N THR A 11 16.37 -3.53 0.16
CA THR A 11 16.95 -3.70 -1.19
C THR A 11 16.46 -4.99 -1.86
N ARG A 12 16.38 -6.09 -1.11
CA ARG A 12 15.86 -7.37 -1.62
C ARG A 12 14.37 -7.31 -1.94
N ILE A 13 13.58 -6.65 -1.08
CA ILE A 13 12.14 -6.47 -1.30
C ILE A 13 11.91 -5.65 -2.58
N LEU A 14 12.63 -4.54 -2.75
CA LEU A 14 12.51 -3.67 -3.93
C LEU A 14 12.88 -4.42 -5.22
N ALA A 15 14.02 -5.12 -5.25
CA ALA A 15 14.43 -5.89 -6.41
C ALA A 15 13.38 -6.96 -6.81
N ARG A 16 12.73 -7.60 -5.83
CA ARG A 16 11.62 -8.53 -6.13
C ARG A 16 10.36 -7.79 -6.61
N LYS A 17 10.03 -6.62 -6.06
CA LYS A 17 8.87 -5.83 -6.52
C LYS A 17 9.01 -5.39 -7.97
N ASP A 18 10.20 -4.99 -8.42
CA ASP A 18 10.42 -4.60 -9.81
C ASP A 18 10.12 -5.76 -10.77
N GLN A 19 10.58 -6.97 -10.45
CA GLN A 19 10.28 -8.18 -11.22
C GLN A 19 8.78 -8.47 -11.25
N GLU A 20 8.10 -8.40 -10.09
CA GLU A 20 6.66 -8.64 -10.01
C GLU A 20 5.83 -7.62 -10.78
N VAL A 21 6.24 -6.34 -10.78
CA VAL A 21 5.56 -5.30 -11.56
C VAL A 21 5.68 -5.61 -13.05
N ALA A 22 6.88 -5.93 -13.54
CA ALA A 22 7.09 -6.31 -14.93
C ALA A 22 6.27 -7.55 -15.32
N GLU A 23 6.27 -8.59 -14.49
CA GLU A 23 5.47 -9.82 -14.68
C GLU A 23 3.96 -9.49 -14.76
N ARG A 24 3.45 -8.63 -13.87
CA ARG A 24 2.02 -8.32 -13.78
C ARG A 24 1.53 -7.34 -14.85
N GLN A 25 2.37 -6.38 -15.26
CA GLN A 25 2.05 -5.45 -16.36
C GLN A 25 1.88 -6.18 -17.69
N GLN A 26 2.57 -7.31 -17.89
CA GLN A 26 2.36 -8.17 -19.06
C GLN A 26 1.04 -8.95 -18.99
N ALA A 27 0.57 -9.27 -17.79
CA ALA A 27 -0.64 -10.05 -17.57
C ALA A 27 -1.93 -9.20 -17.62
N VAL A 28 -1.88 -7.96 -17.12
CA VAL A 28 -3.01 -7.04 -17.12
C VAL A 28 -2.51 -5.65 -17.52
N SER A 29 -3.11 -5.08 -18.56
CA SER A 29 -2.76 -3.74 -19.00
C SER A 29 -3.19 -2.69 -17.96
N GLU A 30 -2.50 -1.55 -17.94
CA GLU A 30 -2.88 -0.43 -17.08
C GLU A 30 -4.30 0.08 -17.40
N ALA A 31 -4.68 0.10 -18.67
CA ALA A 31 -6.03 0.50 -19.09
C ALA A 31 -7.11 -0.42 -18.52
N ASP A 32 -6.88 -1.74 -18.55
CA ASP A 32 -7.82 -2.70 -17.96
C ASP A 32 -7.87 -2.57 -16.43
N LEU A 33 -6.73 -2.31 -15.77
CA LEU A 33 -6.69 -2.05 -14.33
C LEU A 33 -7.49 -0.79 -13.97
N LEU A 34 -7.39 0.28 -14.75
CA LEU A 34 -8.16 1.50 -14.54
C LEU A 34 -9.66 1.25 -14.73
N ALA A 35 -10.06 0.52 -15.77
CA ALA A 35 -11.46 0.15 -15.99
C ALA A 35 -12.03 -0.74 -14.87
N LEU A 36 -11.20 -1.56 -14.23
CA LEU A 36 -11.59 -2.34 -13.04
C LEU A 36 -11.72 -1.44 -11.79
N ALA A 37 -10.83 -0.46 -11.64
CA ALA A 37 -10.85 0.49 -10.53
C ALA A 37 -12.11 1.37 -10.57
N GLU A 38 -12.53 1.82 -11.75
CA GLU A 38 -13.77 2.61 -11.94
C GLU A 38 -15.04 1.88 -11.50
N LYS A 39 -15.04 0.54 -11.56
CA LYS A 39 -16.17 -0.30 -11.17
C LYS A 39 -16.23 -0.58 -9.66
N GLN A 40 -15.21 -0.18 -8.89
CA GLN A 40 -15.19 -0.39 -7.45
C GLN A 40 -16.11 0.59 -6.72
N SER A 41 -16.53 0.22 -5.50
CA SER A 41 -17.22 1.15 -4.60
C SER A 41 -16.33 2.33 -4.22
N ALA A 42 -16.95 3.45 -3.86
CA ALA A 42 -16.23 4.62 -3.36
C ALA A 42 -15.28 4.28 -2.19
N PRO A 43 -14.09 4.92 -2.13
CA PRO A 43 -13.20 4.81 -0.97
C PRO A 43 -13.89 5.19 0.34
N ARG A 44 -13.54 4.51 1.43
CA ARG A 44 -14.20 4.65 2.75
C ARG A 44 -13.70 5.80 3.63
N GLY A 45 -12.74 6.61 3.17
CA GLY A 45 -12.18 7.72 3.96
C GLY A 45 -11.20 7.29 5.06
N PHE A 46 -10.08 6.65 4.67
CA PHE A 46 -9.07 6.12 5.61
C PHE A 46 -8.57 7.17 6.63
N ILE A 47 -8.16 8.34 6.14
CA ILE A 47 -7.64 9.44 7.00
C ILE A 47 -8.75 10.04 7.86
N GLU A 48 -9.95 10.19 7.28
CA GLU A 48 -11.09 10.76 7.99
C GLU A 48 -11.46 9.93 9.22
N ALA A 49 -11.50 8.60 9.08
CA ALA A 49 -11.78 7.69 10.18
C ALA A 49 -10.76 7.80 11.33
N LEU A 50 -9.46 7.93 10.99
CA LEU A 50 -8.41 8.12 12.01
C LEU A 50 -8.57 9.47 12.71
N ASN A 51 -8.82 10.54 11.95
CA ASN A 51 -8.98 11.88 12.49
C ASN A 51 -10.22 11.99 13.39
N GLN A 52 -11.34 11.38 13.03
CA GLN A 52 -12.55 11.36 13.86
C GLN A 52 -12.29 10.69 15.22
N ARG A 53 -11.55 9.58 15.26
CA ARG A 53 -11.17 8.90 16.51
C ARG A 53 -10.27 9.79 17.37
N ILE A 54 -9.23 10.38 16.78
CA ILE A 54 -8.32 11.29 17.48
C ILE A 54 -9.07 12.49 18.05
N ALA A 55 -9.97 13.10 17.27
CA ALA A 55 -10.75 14.25 17.69
C ALA A 55 -11.72 13.93 18.85
N ALA A 56 -12.21 12.69 18.91
CA ALA A 56 -13.03 12.20 20.02
C ALA A 56 -12.19 11.85 21.27
N GLY A 57 -10.86 11.93 21.21
CA GLY A 57 -9.96 11.50 22.28
C GLY A 57 -9.73 9.99 22.36
N ASP A 58 -10.23 9.24 21.37
CA ASP A 58 -10.06 7.79 21.27
C ASP A 58 -8.74 7.42 20.56
N ALA A 59 -8.26 6.20 20.80
CA ALA A 59 -7.16 5.63 20.02
C ALA A 59 -7.57 5.37 18.56
N ALA A 60 -6.78 5.87 17.60
CA ALA A 60 -6.96 5.62 16.17
C ALA A 60 -6.09 4.45 15.71
N VAL A 61 -6.64 3.24 15.77
CA VAL A 61 -5.90 1.99 15.49
C VAL A 61 -6.06 1.57 14.03
N ILE A 62 -4.93 1.35 13.35
CA ILE A 62 -4.88 0.60 12.08
C ILE A 62 -4.59 -0.86 12.42
N ALA A 63 -5.62 -1.70 12.39
CA ALA A 63 -5.47 -3.12 12.69
C ALA A 63 -4.83 -3.86 11.50
N GLU A 64 -3.54 -4.20 11.62
CA GLU A 64 -2.81 -4.95 10.60
C GLU A 64 -3.19 -6.43 10.62
N VAL A 65 -3.61 -6.97 9.48
CA VAL A 65 -3.81 -8.42 9.28
C VAL A 65 -2.58 -8.98 8.56
N LYS A 66 -1.64 -9.57 9.31
CA LYS A 66 -0.35 -10.07 8.78
C LYS A 66 -0.13 -11.56 9.07
N LYS A 67 0.17 -12.34 8.02
CA LYS A 67 0.41 -13.80 8.13
C LYS A 67 1.80 -14.15 8.66
N ALA A 68 2.83 -13.44 8.23
CA ALA A 68 4.23 -13.63 8.62
C ALA A 68 4.98 -12.29 8.49
N SER A 69 6.09 -12.13 9.22
CA SER A 69 6.93 -10.92 9.22
C SER A 69 8.11 -11.02 8.27
#